data_AF-A0AA88GQ73-F1
#
_entry.id   AF-A0AA88GQ73-F1
#
_cell.length_a   1.000
_cell.length_b   1.000
_cell.length_c   1.000
_cell.angle_alpha   90.00
_cell.angle_beta   90.00
_cell.angle_gamma   90.00
#
_symmetry.space_group_name_H-M   'P 1'
#
loop_
_entity.id
_entity.type
_entity.pdbx_description
1 polymer ?
#
loop_
_entity_poly.entity_id
_entity_poly.type
_entity_poly.pdbx_seq_one_letter_code
_entity_poly.pdbx_strand_id
1 'polypeptide(L)'
;MAQHDDMMTQTTGVRILLVDFDHNPTQDQLLNMQAVLKKKFTWQQLGKKKWLLNRELKYENFFPVEFMNDPEFVLNHIKKYGYGLKLASTQLKQDREFVLKVVQQKGSEIRVAEAHIFRHEKEVILAATKEDGVLFGHASIELRSDKEFVLKGVRQNGMALSWASIFRKDQEVVLAAVQQNGTALQFVKYDNSSNSDWYRIVALEAIKQDKKALRYVPKDLLQDRDFMLQVLKLIFPEEFETSVSFDYSSKEIMMKIIQEFGFLLEFVSNELKCDREIVLSAVRNHGRSLEFASNNLKNDKEIALLAVQQDGPSLEFASDDLRNDKEIALLAVQQDSWALQFVSSDLRGDKQVVFAAVNQNGNALKYASEELKNDREVVLTAVTQKGFSLCFASNEMKKDRQVVLTAVKQQGRALRCIHDELKSDPEILFEVIQQDATLVQQTSKYLLSDRQFLLKIAKIVGHSLLSLIPTEITNDDEFMVKLTDEIKRSGFVSEYSAELYQERMEHFYYGVYLGSILVKRND
;
A
#
# COMPACT_ATOMS: atom_id res chain seq x y z
N MET A 1 5.75 42.09 67.48
CA MET A 1 6.38 42.48 66.19
C MET A 1 5.99 41.39 65.20
N ALA A 2 4.94 41.57 64.38
CA ALA A 2 4.95 42.26 63.07
C ALA A 2 6.09 41.71 62.17
N GLN A 3 5.93 41.29 60.92
CA GLN A 3 4.84 41.20 59.94
C GLN A 3 5.47 40.38 58.79
N HIS A 4 4.74 39.53 58.08
CA HIS A 4 4.77 39.52 56.61
C HIS A 4 3.60 38.72 56.06
N ASP A 5 2.70 39.49 55.46
CA ASP A 5 1.48 39.11 54.77
C ASP A 5 1.72 38.35 53.46
N ASP A 6 0.69 37.55 53.15
CA ASP A 6 0.11 37.23 51.85
C ASP A 6 0.96 37.32 50.57
N MET A 7 0.93 36.20 49.83
CA MET A 7 0.55 36.27 48.43
C MET A 7 -0.29 35.05 48.01
N MET A 8 -1.51 35.02 48.53
CA MET A 8 -2.64 34.32 47.91
C MET A 8 -3.05 35.07 46.62
N THR A 9 -2.69 34.55 45.44
CA THR A 9 -3.36 34.97 44.20
C THR A 9 -4.50 34.01 43.90
N GLN A 10 -5.72 34.44 44.21
CA GLN A 10 -6.93 33.88 43.63
C GLN A 10 -6.94 34.17 42.13
N THR A 11 -6.68 33.16 41.31
CA THR A 11 -7.21 33.06 39.94
C THR A 11 -7.29 31.57 39.57
N THR A 12 -8.52 31.10 39.36
CA THR A 12 -8.89 29.81 38.76
C THR A 12 -8.16 28.55 39.26
N GLY A 13 -8.70 27.94 40.32
CA GLY A 13 -8.84 26.49 40.43
C GLY A 13 -7.59 25.60 40.51
N VAL A 14 -6.38 26.13 40.70
CA VAL A 14 -5.17 25.30 40.84
C VAL A 14 -4.51 25.51 42.20
N ARG A 15 -4.56 24.49 43.07
CA ARG A 15 -3.73 24.43 44.29
C ARG A 15 -2.33 23.95 43.91
N ILE A 16 -1.34 24.81 44.07
CA ILE A 16 0.08 24.47 43.97
C ILE A 16 0.52 23.97 45.35
N LEU A 17 1.00 22.72 45.42
CA LEU A 17 1.70 22.18 46.57
C LEU A 17 3.18 22.44 46.33
N LEU A 18 3.75 23.42 47.04
CA LEU A 18 5.19 23.54 47.22
C LEU A 18 5.54 22.60 48.37
N VAL A 19 6.39 21.61 48.09
CA VAL A 19 6.96 20.75 49.13
C VAL A 19 8.36 21.24 49.36
N ASP A 20 8.56 21.87 50.51
CA ASP A 20 9.88 22.26 51.00
C ASP A 20 10.55 21.00 51.58
N PHE A 21 11.74 20.66 51.11
CA PHE A 21 12.46 19.43 51.49
C PHE A 21 13.39 19.63 52.69
N ASP A 22 13.19 20.68 53.48
CA ASP A 22 14.13 21.03 54.53
C ASP A 22 14.13 20.07 55.73
N HIS A 23 13.13 19.20 55.91
CA HIS A 23 13.05 18.26 57.04
C HIS A 23 12.69 16.83 56.60
N ASN A 24 13.32 15.82 57.23
CA ASN A 24 13.06 14.40 56.97
C ASN A 24 11.56 14.06 57.16
N PRO A 25 10.81 13.77 56.08
CA PRO A 25 9.38 13.58 56.16
C PRO A 25 9.05 12.26 56.85
N THR A 26 7.99 12.25 57.67
CA THR A 26 7.51 11.02 58.30
C THR A 26 6.91 10.08 57.25
N GLN A 27 6.86 8.78 57.56
CA GLN A 27 6.38 7.76 56.62
C GLN A 27 4.93 8.02 56.16
N ASP A 28 4.09 8.56 57.05
CA ASP A 28 2.72 8.98 56.72
C ASP A 28 2.66 10.20 55.79
N GLN A 29 3.60 11.15 55.93
CA GLN A 29 3.71 12.31 55.03
C GLN A 29 4.13 11.87 53.62
N LEU A 30 5.06 10.92 53.52
CA LEU A 30 5.48 10.33 52.23
C LEU A 30 4.34 9.57 51.55
N LEU A 31 3.59 8.75 52.29
CA LEU A 31 2.42 8.02 51.77
C LEU A 31 1.33 8.99 51.26
N ASN A 32 1.08 10.06 52.01
CA ASN A 32 0.09 11.06 51.64
C ASN A 32 0.54 11.86 50.39
N MET A 33 1.81 12.26 50.32
CA MET A 33 2.40 12.89 49.14
C MET A 33 2.32 11.98 47.91
N GLN A 34 2.64 10.69 48.06
CA GLN A 34 2.55 9.72 46.98
C GLN A 34 1.11 9.58 46.46
N ALA A 35 0.12 9.56 47.35
CA ALA A 35 -1.30 9.50 46.99
C ALA A 35 -1.76 10.78 46.26
N VAL A 36 -1.34 11.96 46.74
CA VAL A 36 -1.67 13.25 46.12
C VAL A 36 -1.02 13.40 44.75
N LEU A 37 0.24 13.01 44.61
CA LEU A 37 0.95 13.03 43.32
C LEU A 37 0.31 12.05 42.35
N LYS A 38 0.03 10.80 42.76
CA LYS A 38 -0.70 9.83 41.92
C LYS A 38 -2.03 10.42 41.44
N LYS A 39 -2.82 11.00 42.34
CA LYS A 39 -4.09 11.64 42.00
C LYS A 39 -3.89 12.78 41.01
N LYS A 40 -2.93 13.67 41.23
CA LYS A 40 -2.63 14.81 40.35
C LYS A 40 -2.21 14.37 38.95
N PHE A 41 -1.29 13.40 38.85
CA PHE A 41 -0.88 12.83 37.57
C PHE A 41 -2.05 12.15 36.84
N THR A 42 -2.90 11.40 37.54
CA THR A 42 -4.11 10.80 36.95
C THR A 42 -5.04 11.86 36.36
N TRP A 43 -5.29 12.97 37.08
CA TRP A 43 -6.14 14.06 36.58
C TRP A 43 -5.51 14.79 35.38
N GLN A 44 -4.19 14.97 35.37
CA GLN A 44 -3.49 15.54 34.22
C GLN A 44 -3.60 14.64 32.98
N GLN A 45 -3.44 13.32 33.14
CA GLN A 45 -3.61 12.36 32.03
C GLN A 45 -5.06 12.37 31.51
N LEU A 46 -6.05 12.44 32.41
CA LEU A 46 -7.45 12.53 32.03
C LEU A 46 -7.77 13.84 31.29
N GLY A 47 -7.18 14.97 31.74
CA GLY A 47 -7.29 16.26 31.09
C GLY A 47 -6.69 16.25 29.68
N LYS A 48 -5.50 15.65 29.51
CA LYS A 48 -4.87 15.44 28.20
C LYS A 48 -5.72 14.56 27.29
N LYS A 49 -6.27 13.44 27.80
CA LYS A 49 -7.19 12.55 27.06
C LYS A 49 -8.40 13.34 26.53
N LYS A 50 -9.04 14.12 27.39
CA LYS A 50 -10.19 14.96 27.01
C LYS A 50 -9.82 16.05 26.00
N TRP A 51 -8.68 16.70 26.20
CA TRP A 51 -8.19 17.72 25.27
C TRP A 51 -7.90 17.13 23.88
N LEU A 52 -7.29 15.94 23.80
CA LEU A 52 -7.03 15.22 22.55
C LEU A 52 -8.31 14.73 21.86
N LEU A 53 -9.31 14.28 22.63
CA LEU A 53 -10.62 13.86 22.10
C LEU A 53 -11.41 15.04 21.52
N ASN A 54 -11.35 16.21 22.16
CA ASN A 54 -12.12 17.40 21.77
C ASN A 54 -11.43 18.23 20.68
N ARG A 55 -10.10 18.22 20.60
CA ARG A 55 -9.34 18.92 19.56
C ARG A 55 -9.13 17.94 18.42
N GLU A 56 -10.13 17.86 17.53
CA GLU A 56 -10.11 17.09 16.28
C GLU A 56 -8.68 16.89 15.78
N LEU A 57 -8.17 15.65 15.80
CA LEU A 57 -6.79 15.35 15.37
C LEU A 57 -6.66 15.71 13.88
N LYS A 58 -6.26 16.95 13.60
CA LYS A 58 -5.99 17.50 12.27
C LYS A 58 -4.64 17.05 11.70
N TYR A 59 -3.93 16.18 12.41
CA TYR A 59 -2.66 15.62 11.97
C TYR A 59 -2.90 14.17 11.55
N GLU A 60 -3.00 13.92 10.25
CA GLU A 60 -2.87 12.58 9.71
C GLU A 60 -1.55 11.97 10.22
N ASN A 61 -1.61 10.74 10.73
CA ASN A 61 -0.47 9.97 11.28
C ASN A 61 0.04 10.35 12.68
N PHE A 62 -0.66 11.19 13.45
CA PHE A 62 -0.29 11.44 14.86
C PHE A 62 -0.92 10.42 15.83
N PHE A 63 -0.08 9.70 16.57
CA PHE A 63 -0.50 8.76 17.62
C PHE A 63 0.28 9.01 18.92
N PRO A 64 -0.37 9.55 19.96
CA PRO A 64 0.24 9.79 21.26
C PRO A 64 0.79 8.52 21.92
N VAL A 65 2.08 8.53 22.28
CA VAL A 65 2.78 7.40 22.90
C VAL A 65 2.18 7.03 24.25
N GLU A 66 1.69 8.03 24.99
CA GLU A 66 1.10 7.87 26.32
C GLU A 66 -0.20 7.06 26.31
N PHE A 67 -0.87 6.98 25.17
CA PHE A 67 -2.13 6.25 24.99
C PHE A 67 -1.96 4.91 24.27
N MET A 68 -0.73 4.48 23.99
CA MET A 68 -0.44 3.18 23.35
C MET A 68 -0.95 1.98 24.16
N ASN A 69 -1.16 2.16 25.47
CA ASN A 69 -1.70 1.14 26.38
C ASN A 69 -3.19 1.33 26.71
N ASP A 70 -3.86 2.37 26.20
CA ASP A 70 -5.28 2.63 26.49
C ASP A 70 -6.16 1.97 25.41
N PRO A 71 -6.82 0.83 25.70
CA PRO A 71 -7.60 0.09 24.70
C PRO A 71 -8.75 0.91 24.13
N GLU A 72 -9.40 1.76 24.95
CA GLU A 72 -10.52 2.59 24.49
C GLU A 72 -10.03 3.67 23.53
N PHE A 73 -8.88 4.28 23.81
CA PHE A 73 -8.27 5.25 22.90
C PHE A 73 -7.91 4.60 21.56
N VAL A 74 -7.19 3.47 21.58
CA VAL A 74 -6.74 2.79 20.35
C VAL A 74 -7.94 2.38 19.50
N LEU A 75 -8.98 1.80 20.11
CA LEU A 75 -10.18 1.35 19.39
C LEU A 75 -10.92 2.52 18.72
N ASN A 76 -11.09 3.64 19.43
CA ASN A 76 -11.70 4.85 18.88
C ASN A 76 -10.84 5.48 17.77
N HIS A 77 -9.52 5.42 17.89
CA HIS A 77 -8.60 5.93 16.87
C HIS A 77 -8.70 5.11 15.58
N ILE A 78 -8.69 3.78 15.68
CA ILE A 78 -8.91 2.87 14.54
C ILE A 78 -10.28 3.12 13.91
N LYS A 79 -11.31 3.37 14.73
CA LYS A 79 -12.67 3.63 14.25
C LYS A 79 -12.74 4.87 13.37
N LYS A 80 -11.96 5.88 13.75
CA LYS A 80 -11.97 7.18 13.11
C LYS A 80 -11.05 7.26 11.89
N TYR A 81 -9.87 6.65 11.95
CA TYR A 81 -8.82 6.81 10.93
C TYR A 81 -8.50 5.54 10.15
N GLY A 82 -9.05 4.39 10.55
CA GLY A 82 -8.83 3.11 9.87
C GLY A 82 -7.47 2.47 10.12
N TYR A 83 -6.65 3.03 11.03
CA TYR A 83 -5.37 2.47 11.48
C TYR A 83 -5.17 2.75 12.97
N GLY A 84 -4.33 1.95 13.64
CA GLY A 84 -3.89 2.29 14.99
C GLY A 84 -3.26 1.13 15.76
N LEU A 85 -3.61 -0.12 15.44
CA LEU A 85 -3.12 -1.28 16.17
C LEU A 85 -1.59 -1.43 16.06
N LYS A 86 -1.01 -1.06 14.90
CA LYS A 86 0.45 -1.05 14.71
C LYS A 86 1.20 -0.16 15.71
N LEU A 87 0.52 0.88 16.21
CA LEU A 87 1.06 1.88 17.15
C LEU A 87 0.72 1.53 18.60
N ALA A 88 -0.19 0.58 18.83
CA ALA A 88 -0.52 0.10 20.16
C ALA A 88 0.65 -0.68 20.78
N SER A 89 0.63 -0.79 22.10
CA SER A 89 1.63 -1.53 22.85
C SER A 89 1.62 -3.02 22.51
N THR A 90 2.75 -3.67 22.76
CA THR A 90 2.88 -5.12 22.57
C THR A 90 1.83 -5.88 23.41
N GLN A 91 1.52 -5.43 24.63
CA GLN A 91 0.49 -6.09 25.44
C GLN A 91 -0.88 -6.08 24.76
N LEU A 92 -1.33 -4.93 24.25
CA LEU A 92 -2.62 -4.85 23.56
C LEU A 92 -2.62 -5.64 22.24
N LYS A 93 -1.51 -5.67 21.50
CA LYS A 93 -1.39 -6.45 20.27
C LYS A 93 -1.47 -7.96 20.48
N GLN A 94 -1.21 -8.44 21.70
CA GLN A 94 -1.27 -9.85 22.07
C GLN A 94 -2.56 -10.21 22.82
N ASP A 95 -3.31 -9.21 23.30
CA ASP A 95 -4.60 -9.39 23.98
C ASP A 95 -5.68 -9.86 22.97
N ARG A 96 -6.12 -11.11 23.15
CA ARG A 96 -7.13 -11.75 22.31
C ARG A 96 -8.44 -10.99 22.25
N GLU A 97 -8.99 -10.57 23.40
CA GLU A 97 -10.30 -9.92 23.43
C GLU A 97 -10.24 -8.54 22.78
N PHE A 98 -9.15 -7.82 23.03
CA PHE A 98 -8.92 -6.53 22.41
C PHE A 98 -8.75 -6.65 20.90
N VAL A 99 -7.89 -7.55 20.44
CA VAL A 99 -7.66 -7.78 19.00
C VAL A 99 -8.93 -8.24 18.30
N LEU A 100 -9.74 -9.10 18.93
CA LEU A 100 -11.03 -9.50 18.37
C LEU A 100 -11.95 -8.29 18.14
N LYS A 101 -12.06 -7.37 19.12
CA LYS A 101 -12.85 -6.13 18.96
C LYS A 101 -12.30 -5.24 17.86
N VAL A 102 -10.98 -5.11 17.77
CA VAL A 102 -10.32 -4.35 16.70
C VAL A 102 -10.64 -4.93 15.34
N VAL A 103 -10.47 -6.24 15.17
CA VAL A 103 -10.71 -6.96 13.90
C VAL A 103 -12.18 -6.94 13.51
N GLN A 104 -13.11 -7.02 14.46
CA GLN A 104 -14.54 -6.87 14.19
C GLN A 104 -14.91 -5.48 13.65
N GLN A 105 -14.16 -4.45 14.03
CA GLN A 105 -14.35 -3.08 13.55
C GLN A 105 -13.57 -2.81 12.25
N LYS A 106 -12.37 -3.37 12.15
CA LYS A 106 -11.45 -3.22 11.03
C LYS A 106 -10.56 -4.45 10.90
N GLY A 107 -11.03 -5.43 10.11
CA GLY A 107 -10.38 -6.70 9.86
C GLY A 107 -8.97 -6.57 9.30
N SER A 108 -8.68 -5.55 8.49
CA SER A 108 -7.33 -5.33 7.94
C SER A 108 -6.25 -5.13 9.01
N GLU A 109 -6.62 -4.69 10.23
CA GLU A 109 -5.67 -4.53 11.33
C GLU A 109 -5.06 -5.87 11.79
N ILE A 110 -5.64 -7.02 11.42
CA ILE A 110 -5.01 -8.33 11.69
C ILE A 110 -3.64 -8.48 11.03
N ARG A 111 -3.37 -7.72 9.96
CA ARG A 111 -2.07 -7.71 9.27
C ARG A 111 -0.95 -7.14 10.13
N VAL A 112 -1.31 -6.27 11.08
CA VAL A 112 -0.37 -5.57 11.99
C VAL A 112 -0.46 -6.06 13.43
N ALA A 113 -1.50 -6.83 13.78
CA ALA A 113 -1.47 -7.67 14.97
C ALA A 113 -0.25 -8.59 14.91
N GLU A 114 0.23 -9.10 16.05
CA GLU A 114 1.28 -10.12 16.05
C GLU A 114 0.75 -11.41 15.44
N ALA A 115 0.74 -11.43 14.11
CA ALA A 115 -0.07 -12.32 13.29
C ALA A 115 0.34 -13.78 13.39
N HIS A 116 1.39 -14.11 14.16
CA HIS A 116 1.79 -15.47 14.48
C HIS A 116 0.97 -16.05 15.65
N ILE A 117 0.46 -15.20 16.55
CA ILE A 117 -0.28 -15.62 17.76
C ILE A 117 -1.70 -16.04 17.39
N PHE A 118 -2.40 -15.27 16.56
CA PHE A 118 -3.81 -15.48 16.25
C PHE A 118 -4.07 -16.47 15.10
N ARG A 119 -3.06 -17.12 14.53
CA ARG A 119 -3.23 -18.01 13.36
C ARG A 119 -4.10 -19.22 13.65
N HIS A 120 -4.19 -19.63 14.91
CA HIS A 120 -5.02 -20.75 15.37
C HIS A 120 -6.35 -20.28 16.00
N GLU A 121 -6.57 -18.97 16.11
CA GLU A 121 -7.75 -18.38 16.75
C GLU A 121 -8.92 -18.27 15.75
N LYS A 122 -9.72 -19.33 15.67
CA LYS A 122 -10.84 -19.46 14.71
C LYS A 122 -11.73 -18.21 14.67
N GLU A 123 -12.13 -17.68 15.83
CA GLU A 123 -13.04 -16.53 15.91
C GLU A 123 -12.43 -15.23 15.37
N VAL A 124 -11.16 -14.97 15.70
CA VAL A 124 -10.44 -13.77 15.23
C VAL A 124 -10.28 -13.81 13.72
N ILE A 125 -9.88 -14.96 13.17
CA ILE A 125 -9.74 -15.15 11.73
C ILE A 125 -11.07 -14.97 11.01
N LEU A 126 -12.15 -15.59 11.50
CA LEU A 126 -13.48 -15.46 10.88
C LEU A 126 -13.97 -14.01 10.92
N ALA A 127 -13.79 -13.32 12.05
CA ALA A 127 -14.13 -11.90 12.15
C ALA A 127 -13.40 -11.04 11.11
N ALA A 128 -12.10 -11.30 10.86
CA ALA A 128 -11.34 -10.62 9.82
C ALA A 128 -11.85 -10.96 8.41
N THR A 129 -12.11 -12.24 8.17
CA THR A 129 -12.56 -12.79 6.88
C THR A 129 -13.87 -12.16 6.39
N LYS A 130 -14.75 -11.79 7.33
CA LYS A 130 -16.01 -11.11 7.02
C LYS A 130 -15.81 -9.80 6.25
N GLU A 131 -14.79 -8.99 6.57
CA GLU A 131 -14.50 -7.75 5.83
C GLU A 131 -13.83 -8.05 4.48
N ASP A 132 -12.82 -8.91 4.48
CA ASP A 132 -12.04 -9.26 3.29
C ASP A 132 -11.65 -10.74 3.33
N GLY A 133 -12.17 -11.52 2.40
CA GLY A 133 -11.93 -12.96 2.30
C GLY A 133 -10.44 -13.32 2.10
N VAL A 134 -9.61 -12.39 1.61
CA VAL A 134 -8.16 -12.58 1.51
C VAL A 134 -7.52 -12.72 2.92
N LEU A 135 -8.14 -12.14 3.95
CA LEU A 135 -7.64 -12.22 5.32
C LEU A 135 -7.76 -13.64 5.91
N PHE A 136 -8.54 -14.53 5.28
CA PHE A 136 -8.56 -15.96 5.63
C PHE A 136 -7.16 -16.60 5.48
N GLY A 137 -6.27 -16.01 4.67
CA GLY A 137 -4.87 -16.43 4.53
C GLY A 137 -4.03 -16.32 5.82
N HIS A 138 -4.49 -15.56 6.81
CA HIS A 138 -3.83 -15.48 8.12
C HIS A 138 -4.05 -16.74 8.98
N ALA A 139 -5.01 -17.59 8.62
CA ALA A 139 -5.22 -18.86 9.29
C ALA A 139 -4.03 -19.80 9.10
N SER A 140 -3.75 -20.59 10.14
CA SER A 140 -2.74 -21.65 10.09
C SER A 140 -3.09 -22.68 9.00
N ILE A 141 -2.09 -23.45 8.56
CA ILE A 141 -2.29 -24.49 7.54
C ILE A 141 -3.26 -25.56 8.04
N GLU A 142 -3.20 -25.89 9.33
CA GLU A 142 -4.09 -26.85 9.98
C GLU A 142 -5.55 -26.37 9.92
N LEU A 143 -5.82 -25.11 10.24
CA LEU A 143 -7.17 -24.54 10.11
C LEU A 143 -7.65 -24.51 8.67
N ARG A 144 -6.80 -24.14 7.71
CA ARG A 144 -7.15 -24.15 6.28
C ARG A 144 -7.32 -25.56 5.70
N SER A 145 -6.93 -26.58 6.46
CA SER A 145 -7.14 -27.99 6.13
C SER A 145 -8.37 -28.59 6.84
N ASP A 146 -8.99 -27.85 7.78
CA ASP A 146 -10.23 -28.22 8.46
C ASP A 146 -11.43 -27.79 7.61
N LYS A 147 -12.15 -28.77 7.03
CA LYS A 147 -13.29 -28.53 6.15
C LYS A 147 -14.39 -27.71 6.84
N GLU A 148 -14.68 -27.96 8.11
CA GLU A 148 -15.75 -27.27 8.83
C GLU A 148 -15.40 -25.79 9.04
N PHE A 149 -14.14 -25.52 9.37
CA PHE A 149 -13.64 -24.16 9.50
C PHE A 149 -13.65 -23.41 8.16
N VAL A 150 -13.22 -24.07 7.08
CA VAL A 150 -13.27 -23.50 5.72
C VAL A 150 -14.72 -23.21 5.30
N LEU A 151 -15.67 -24.12 5.57
CA LEU A 151 -17.10 -23.90 5.30
C LEU A 151 -17.62 -22.65 6.02
N LYS A 152 -17.25 -22.46 7.29
CA LYS A 152 -17.60 -21.23 8.05
C LYS A 152 -16.99 -19.99 7.39
N GLY A 153 -15.74 -20.05 6.96
CA GLY A 153 -15.06 -18.96 6.26
C GLY A 153 -15.74 -18.57 4.95
N VAL A 154 -15.95 -19.53 4.04
CA VAL A 154 -16.55 -19.25 2.72
C VAL A 154 -18.01 -18.79 2.79
N ARG A 155 -18.77 -19.26 3.80
CA ARG A 155 -20.14 -18.79 4.05
C ARG A 155 -20.19 -17.34 4.56
N GLN A 156 -19.13 -16.87 5.22
CA GLN A 156 -19.01 -15.45 5.59
C GLN A 156 -18.51 -14.59 4.44
N ASN A 157 -17.54 -15.11 3.67
CA ASN A 157 -16.99 -14.45 2.49
C ASN A 157 -16.45 -15.50 1.50
N GLY A 158 -17.08 -15.66 0.34
CA GLY A 158 -16.76 -16.67 -0.67
C GLY A 158 -15.33 -16.53 -1.22
N MET A 159 -14.73 -15.33 -1.14
CA MET A 159 -13.34 -15.10 -1.52
C MET A 159 -12.33 -15.82 -0.61
N ALA A 160 -12.75 -16.31 0.56
CA ALA A 160 -11.93 -17.17 1.42
C ALA A 160 -11.47 -18.46 0.72
N LEU A 161 -12.20 -18.91 -0.32
CA LEU A 161 -11.82 -20.06 -1.15
C LEU A 161 -10.43 -19.89 -1.80
N SER A 162 -10.00 -18.64 -2.04
CA SER A 162 -8.66 -18.31 -2.54
C SER A 162 -7.54 -18.89 -1.65
N TRP A 163 -7.78 -19.06 -0.34
CA TRP A 163 -6.79 -19.60 0.61
C TRP A 163 -7.04 -21.05 1.02
N ALA A 164 -8.14 -21.67 0.57
CA ALA A 164 -8.54 -23.04 0.87
C ALA A 164 -8.20 -24.01 -0.29
N SER A 165 -6.91 -24.06 -0.68
CA SER A 165 -6.46 -24.74 -1.91
C SER A 165 -6.91 -26.19 -2.06
N ILE A 166 -6.90 -26.98 -0.98
CA ILE A 166 -7.27 -28.40 -1.00
C ILE A 166 -8.78 -28.62 -1.25
N PHE A 167 -9.62 -27.62 -0.96
CA PHE A 167 -11.08 -27.70 -1.07
C PHE A 167 -11.63 -27.07 -2.35
N ARG A 168 -10.77 -26.64 -3.29
CA ARG A 168 -11.20 -26.03 -4.57
C ARG A 168 -11.89 -27.00 -5.54
N LYS A 169 -11.95 -28.30 -5.19
CA LYS A 169 -12.73 -29.34 -5.86
C LYS A 169 -13.80 -29.96 -4.94
N ASP A 170 -13.87 -29.55 -3.67
CA ASP A 170 -14.87 -30.07 -2.75
C ASP A 170 -16.22 -29.42 -3.07
N GLN A 171 -17.19 -30.24 -3.49
CA GLN A 171 -18.48 -29.75 -4.01
C GLN A 171 -19.23 -28.88 -2.99
N GLU A 172 -19.20 -29.25 -1.71
CA GLU A 172 -19.94 -28.51 -0.67
C GLU A 172 -19.29 -27.16 -0.38
N VAL A 173 -17.96 -27.14 -0.23
CA VAL A 173 -17.20 -25.91 0.03
C VAL A 173 -17.31 -24.95 -1.15
N VAL A 174 -17.11 -25.47 -2.37
CA VAL A 174 -17.18 -24.67 -3.59
C VAL A 174 -18.57 -24.10 -3.78
N LEU A 175 -19.62 -24.92 -3.63
CA LEU A 175 -21.00 -24.46 -3.79
C LEU A 175 -21.34 -23.37 -2.76
N ALA A 176 -20.96 -23.57 -1.50
CA ALA A 176 -21.16 -22.56 -0.45
C ALA A 176 -20.42 -21.24 -0.76
N ALA A 177 -19.21 -21.33 -1.32
CA ALA A 177 -18.43 -20.14 -1.70
C ALA A 177 -19.09 -19.36 -2.85
N VAL A 178 -19.51 -20.04 -3.92
CA VAL A 178 -20.13 -19.36 -5.08
C VAL A 178 -21.54 -18.85 -4.79
N GLN A 179 -22.28 -19.53 -3.92
CA GLN A 179 -23.58 -19.06 -3.43
C GLN A 179 -23.46 -17.77 -2.62
N GLN A 180 -22.37 -17.62 -1.87
CA GLN A 180 -22.09 -16.40 -1.11
C GLN A 180 -21.59 -15.28 -2.05
N ASN A 181 -20.72 -15.61 -3.00
CA ASN A 181 -20.15 -14.67 -3.97
C ASN A 181 -19.82 -15.39 -5.28
N GLY A 182 -20.57 -15.11 -6.35
CA GLY A 182 -20.39 -15.75 -7.66
C GLY A 182 -18.98 -15.61 -8.25
N THR A 183 -18.25 -14.54 -7.92
CA THR A 183 -16.86 -14.35 -8.39
C THR A 183 -15.85 -15.31 -7.73
N ALA A 184 -16.24 -16.04 -6.68
CA ALA A 184 -15.43 -17.12 -6.12
C ALA A 184 -15.17 -18.25 -7.14
N LEU A 185 -15.95 -18.32 -8.23
CA LEU A 185 -15.75 -19.25 -9.34
C LEU A 185 -14.30 -19.22 -9.88
N GLN A 186 -13.64 -18.06 -9.85
CA GLN A 186 -12.25 -17.90 -10.30
C GLN A 186 -11.23 -18.79 -9.58
N PHE A 187 -11.56 -19.27 -8.37
CA PHE A 187 -10.69 -20.15 -7.58
C PHE A 187 -11.07 -21.62 -7.67
N VAL A 188 -12.20 -21.95 -8.31
CA VAL A 188 -12.68 -23.31 -8.44
C VAL A 188 -11.81 -24.04 -9.45
N LYS A 189 -11.31 -25.22 -9.07
CA LYS A 189 -10.44 -26.00 -9.96
C LYS A 189 -11.29 -26.77 -10.96
N TYR A 190 -11.20 -26.37 -12.22
CA TYR A 190 -11.78 -27.09 -13.34
C TYR A 190 -10.91 -28.28 -13.76
N ASP A 191 -11.54 -29.36 -14.22
CA ASP A 191 -10.91 -30.57 -14.71
C ASP A 191 -11.72 -31.08 -15.90
N ASN A 192 -11.09 -31.15 -17.07
CA ASN A 192 -11.73 -31.53 -18.34
C ASN A 192 -12.09 -33.03 -18.42
N SER A 193 -11.75 -33.82 -17.39
CA SER A 193 -12.25 -35.19 -17.24
C SER A 193 -13.77 -35.22 -17.04
N SER A 194 -14.37 -36.42 -17.06
CA SER A 194 -15.81 -36.75 -17.08
C SER A 194 -16.70 -36.12 -15.99
N ASN A 195 -16.14 -35.26 -15.14
CA ASN A 195 -16.82 -34.44 -14.14
C ASN A 195 -17.25 -33.05 -14.70
N SER A 196 -17.63 -32.97 -15.98
CA SER A 196 -18.15 -31.73 -16.59
C SER A 196 -19.46 -31.25 -15.93
N ASP A 197 -20.31 -32.19 -15.50
CA ASP A 197 -21.67 -31.86 -15.04
C ASP A 197 -21.71 -31.11 -13.71
N TRP A 198 -20.86 -31.48 -12.74
CA TRP A 198 -20.85 -30.77 -11.45
C TRP A 198 -20.35 -29.33 -11.62
N TYR A 199 -19.33 -29.12 -12.47
CA TYR A 199 -18.79 -27.78 -12.70
C TYR A 199 -19.81 -26.91 -13.43
N ARG A 200 -20.60 -27.47 -14.37
CA ARG A 200 -21.73 -26.77 -14.99
C ARG A 200 -22.69 -26.23 -13.95
N ILE A 201 -23.10 -27.06 -12.99
CA ILE A 201 -24.00 -26.64 -11.90
C ILE A 201 -23.39 -25.49 -11.09
N VAL A 202 -22.12 -25.61 -10.71
CA VAL A 202 -21.41 -24.58 -9.94
C VAL A 202 -21.25 -23.28 -10.73
N ALA A 203 -20.94 -23.36 -12.03
CA ALA A 203 -20.83 -22.20 -12.90
C ALA A 203 -22.18 -21.50 -13.08
N LEU A 204 -23.27 -22.26 -13.29
CA LEU A 204 -24.62 -21.70 -13.39
C LEU A 204 -25.05 -21.04 -12.07
N GLU A 205 -24.78 -21.67 -10.93
CA GLU A 205 -25.07 -21.06 -9.62
C GLU A 205 -24.23 -19.79 -9.41
N ALA A 206 -22.95 -19.79 -9.77
CA ALA A 206 -22.11 -18.61 -9.70
C ALA A 206 -22.63 -17.46 -10.57
N ILE A 207 -23.03 -17.74 -11.81
CA ILE A 207 -23.59 -16.76 -12.77
C ILE A 207 -24.94 -16.21 -12.25
N LYS A 208 -25.74 -17.06 -11.62
CA LYS A 208 -27.02 -16.66 -11.00
C LYS A 208 -26.79 -15.63 -9.89
N GLN A 209 -25.75 -15.80 -9.08
CA GLN A 209 -25.42 -14.87 -8.01
C GLN A 209 -24.77 -13.58 -8.53
N ASP A 210 -23.85 -13.71 -9.49
CA ASP A 210 -23.23 -12.57 -10.17
C ASP A 210 -22.94 -12.93 -11.63
N LYS A 211 -23.63 -12.24 -12.54
CA LYS A 211 -23.47 -12.39 -14.00
C LYS A 211 -22.01 -12.25 -14.45
N LYS A 212 -21.19 -11.46 -13.73
CA LYS A 212 -19.75 -11.29 -14.02
C LYS A 212 -18.96 -12.58 -13.87
N ALA A 213 -19.47 -13.58 -13.15
CA ALA A 213 -18.85 -14.89 -12.99
C ALA A 213 -18.64 -15.61 -14.34
N LEU A 214 -19.42 -15.27 -15.37
CA LEU A 214 -19.27 -15.82 -16.71
C LEU A 214 -17.84 -15.67 -17.27
N ARG A 215 -17.11 -14.62 -16.88
CA ARG A 215 -15.71 -14.40 -17.30
C ARG A 215 -14.72 -15.45 -16.79
N TYR A 216 -15.09 -16.18 -15.74
CA TYR A 216 -14.26 -17.23 -15.14
C TYR A 216 -14.61 -18.63 -15.65
N VAL A 217 -15.63 -18.74 -16.52
CA VAL A 217 -16.02 -20.01 -17.11
C VAL A 217 -14.95 -20.43 -18.14
N PRO A 218 -14.51 -21.71 -18.11
CA PRO A 218 -13.58 -22.26 -19.08
C PRO A 218 -14.06 -22.12 -20.53
N LYS A 219 -13.12 -21.89 -21.45
CA LYS A 219 -13.43 -21.63 -22.88
C LYS A 219 -14.14 -22.77 -23.58
N ASP A 220 -13.81 -24.01 -23.23
CA ASP A 220 -14.45 -25.22 -23.75
C ASP A 220 -15.91 -25.32 -23.31
N LEU A 221 -16.24 -24.91 -22.08
CA LEU A 221 -17.62 -24.86 -21.62
C LEU A 221 -18.40 -23.69 -22.22
N LEU A 222 -17.74 -22.55 -22.49
CA LEU A 222 -18.36 -21.46 -23.24
C LEU A 222 -18.68 -21.88 -24.70
N GLN A 223 -17.90 -22.77 -25.30
CA GLN A 223 -18.22 -23.30 -26.64
C GLN A 223 -19.39 -24.28 -26.67
N ASP A 224 -19.75 -24.85 -25.50
CA ASP A 224 -20.88 -25.75 -25.38
C ASP A 224 -22.21 -24.97 -25.52
N ARG A 225 -22.94 -25.27 -26.59
CA ARG A 225 -24.17 -24.57 -26.94
C ARG A 225 -25.31 -24.82 -25.96
N ASP A 226 -25.38 -26.01 -25.37
CA ASP A 226 -26.42 -26.37 -24.40
C ASP A 226 -26.16 -25.68 -23.06
N PHE A 227 -24.91 -25.57 -22.65
CA PHE A 227 -24.51 -24.78 -21.50
C PHE A 227 -24.82 -23.29 -21.72
N MET A 228 -24.41 -22.74 -22.87
CA MET A 228 -24.67 -21.34 -23.18
C MET A 228 -26.16 -21.02 -23.29
N LEU A 229 -26.98 -21.95 -23.79
CA LEU A 229 -28.44 -21.81 -23.76
C LEU A 229 -28.98 -21.74 -22.33
N GLN A 230 -28.45 -22.54 -21.39
CA GLN A 230 -28.81 -22.45 -19.98
C GLN A 230 -28.39 -21.12 -19.35
N VAL A 231 -27.18 -20.64 -19.66
CA VAL A 231 -26.70 -19.31 -19.25
C VAL A 231 -27.61 -18.21 -19.77
N LEU A 232 -28.03 -18.29 -21.05
CA LEU A 232 -28.93 -17.32 -21.66
C LEU A 232 -30.30 -17.30 -20.98
N LYS A 233 -30.91 -18.46 -20.74
CA LYS A 233 -32.17 -18.58 -20.00
C LYS A 233 -32.07 -18.03 -18.59
N LEU A 234 -30.90 -18.14 -17.97
CA LEU A 234 -30.63 -17.62 -16.63
C LEU A 234 -30.49 -16.10 -16.61
N ILE A 235 -29.81 -15.52 -17.60
CA ILE A 235 -29.47 -14.09 -17.64
C ILE A 235 -30.59 -13.25 -18.29
N PHE A 236 -31.29 -13.83 -19.27
CA PHE A 236 -32.32 -13.23 -20.12
C PHE A 236 -33.54 -14.17 -20.21
N PRO A 237 -34.26 -14.40 -19.09
CA PRO A 237 -35.33 -15.38 -19.03
C PRO A 237 -36.46 -15.08 -20.02
N GLU A 238 -36.89 -13.82 -20.14
CA GLU A 238 -38.04 -13.44 -20.96
C GLU A 238 -37.82 -13.73 -22.45
N GLU A 239 -36.61 -13.57 -22.96
CA GLU A 239 -36.32 -13.74 -24.38
C GLU A 239 -35.91 -15.16 -24.75
N PHE A 240 -35.35 -15.93 -23.81
CA PHE A 240 -34.80 -17.25 -24.09
C PHE A 240 -35.58 -18.41 -23.46
N GLU A 241 -36.64 -18.17 -22.69
CA GLU A 241 -37.45 -19.22 -22.03
C GLU A 241 -37.87 -20.33 -23.01
N THR A 242 -38.39 -19.95 -24.18
CA THR A 242 -38.88 -20.86 -25.23
C THR A 242 -37.79 -21.34 -26.19
N SER A 243 -36.56 -20.83 -26.07
CA SER A 243 -35.46 -21.21 -26.95
C SER A 243 -35.02 -22.65 -26.71
N VAL A 244 -34.89 -23.41 -27.79
CA VAL A 244 -34.48 -24.83 -27.75
C VAL A 244 -33.04 -25.04 -28.22
N SER A 245 -32.43 -24.03 -28.84
CA SER A 245 -31.06 -24.11 -29.35
C SER A 245 -30.37 -22.75 -29.29
N PHE A 246 -29.04 -22.75 -29.33
CA PHE A 246 -28.19 -21.56 -29.35
C PHE A 246 -27.14 -21.69 -30.46
N ASP A 247 -26.89 -20.60 -31.19
CA ASP A 247 -25.91 -20.54 -32.28
C ASP A 247 -25.15 -19.20 -32.29
N TYR A 248 -23.82 -19.30 -32.31
CA TYR A 248 -22.88 -18.18 -32.42
C TYR A 248 -22.91 -17.45 -33.78
N SER A 249 -23.67 -17.98 -34.74
CA SER A 249 -23.91 -17.36 -36.05
C SER A 249 -25.15 -16.45 -36.06
N SER A 250 -25.99 -16.49 -35.02
CA SER A 250 -27.19 -15.67 -34.95
C SER A 250 -26.85 -14.24 -34.52
N LYS A 251 -26.95 -13.28 -35.44
CA LYS A 251 -26.67 -11.85 -35.15
C LYS A 251 -27.51 -11.33 -33.99
N GLU A 252 -28.81 -11.60 -33.99
CA GLU A 252 -29.74 -11.08 -32.98
C GLU A 252 -29.37 -11.57 -31.56
N ILE A 253 -29.10 -12.86 -31.43
CA ILE A 253 -28.69 -13.46 -30.16
C ILE A 253 -27.33 -12.92 -29.74
N MET A 254 -26.35 -12.91 -30.66
CA MET A 254 -25.00 -12.46 -30.34
C MET A 254 -24.95 -10.97 -29.97
N MET A 255 -25.75 -10.11 -30.63
CA MET A 255 -25.85 -8.70 -30.25
C MET A 255 -26.27 -8.53 -28.78
N LYS A 256 -27.31 -9.24 -28.33
CA LYS A 256 -27.78 -9.18 -26.93
C LYS A 256 -26.68 -9.59 -25.94
N ILE A 257 -25.98 -10.68 -26.23
CA ILE A 257 -24.94 -11.21 -25.34
C ILE A 257 -23.72 -10.29 -25.29
N ILE A 258 -23.28 -9.81 -26.45
CA ILE A 258 -22.06 -9.00 -26.59
C ILE A 258 -22.23 -7.61 -25.97
N GLN A 259 -23.45 -7.08 -25.96
CA GLN A 259 -23.79 -5.84 -25.26
C GLN A 259 -23.56 -5.92 -23.75
N GLU A 260 -23.59 -7.12 -23.15
CA GLU A 260 -23.29 -7.34 -21.73
C GLU A 260 -21.89 -7.94 -21.51
N PHE A 261 -21.43 -8.78 -22.44
CA PHE A 261 -20.20 -9.59 -22.32
C PHE A 261 -19.34 -9.49 -23.58
N GLY A 262 -18.72 -8.33 -23.79
CA GLY A 262 -17.93 -8.06 -25.01
C GLY A 262 -16.84 -9.10 -25.32
N PHE A 263 -16.26 -9.74 -24.31
CA PHE A 263 -15.23 -10.78 -24.49
C PHE A 263 -15.72 -12.03 -25.24
N LEU A 264 -17.04 -12.25 -25.33
CA LEU A 264 -17.62 -13.37 -26.07
C LEU A 264 -17.52 -13.21 -27.60
N LEU A 265 -17.02 -12.07 -28.10
CA LEU A 265 -16.67 -11.91 -29.51
C LEU A 265 -15.69 -12.99 -30.01
N GLU A 266 -14.86 -13.57 -29.12
CA GLU A 266 -13.98 -14.70 -29.42
C GLU A 266 -14.71 -15.88 -30.07
N PHE A 267 -15.93 -16.19 -29.62
CA PHE A 267 -16.67 -17.39 -30.01
C PHE A 267 -17.66 -17.16 -31.17
N VAL A 268 -17.90 -15.89 -31.50
CA VAL A 268 -18.78 -15.49 -32.60
C VAL A 268 -18.27 -16.05 -33.94
N SER A 269 -19.20 -16.34 -34.86
CA SER A 269 -18.89 -16.74 -36.24
C SER A 269 -17.96 -15.75 -36.95
N ASN A 270 -17.19 -16.22 -37.93
CA ASN A 270 -16.25 -15.36 -38.66
C ASN A 270 -16.97 -14.26 -39.43
N GLU A 271 -18.17 -14.53 -39.93
CA GLU A 271 -19.04 -13.57 -40.61
C GLU A 271 -19.39 -12.40 -39.69
N LEU A 272 -19.79 -12.69 -38.45
CA LEU A 272 -20.15 -11.67 -37.47
C LEU A 272 -18.93 -10.97 -36.83
N LYS A 273 -17.75 -11.60 -36.81
CA LYS A 273 -16.48 -10.90 -36.51
C LYS A 273 -16.08 -9.88 -37.59
N CYS A 274 -16.70 -9.95 -38.77
CA CYS A 274 -16.62 -8.94 -39.82
C CYS A 274 -17.78 -7.93 -39.78
N ASP A 275 -18.78 -8.13 -38.93
CA ASP A 275 -19.89 -7.21 -38.75
C ASP A 275 -19.46 -6.05 -37.83
N ARG A 276 -19.44 -4.85 -38.41
CA ARG A 276 -18.99 -3.63 -37.72
C ARG A 276 -19.79 -3.35 -36.45
N GLU A 277 -21.10 -3.57 -36.46
CA GLU A 277 -22.00 -3.24 -35.34
C GLU A 277 -21.77 -4.18 -34.15
N ILE A 278 -21.58 -5.47 -34.43
CA ILE A 278 -21.22 -6.50 -33.45
C ILE A 278 -19.89 -6.13 -32.77
N VAL A 279 -18.86 -5.86 -33.58
CA VAL A 279 -17.52 -5.55 -33.06
C VAL A 279 -17.53 -4.25 -32.25
N LEU A 280 -18.19 -3.21 -32.76
CA LEU A 280 -18.32 -1.92 -32.07
C LEU A 280 -18.99 -2.09 -30.69
N SER A 281 -20.04 -2.91 -30.61
CA SER A 281 -20.74 -3.20 -29.35
C SER A 281 -19.88 -4.01 -28.38
N ALA A 282 -19.08 -4.95 -28.90
CA ALA A 282 -18.14 -5.73 -28.08
C ALA A 282 -17.06 -4.85 -27.47
N VAL A 283 -16.42 -4.02 -28.29
CA VAL A 283 -15.31 -3.15 -27.92
C VAL A 283 -15.73 -2.10 -26.90
N ARG A 284 -16.95 -1.56 -27.00
CA ARG A 284 -17.51 -0.62 -26.01
C ARG A 284 -17.54 -1.18 -24.59
N ASN A 285 -17.78 -2.49 -24.44
CA ASN A 285 -17.84 -3.15 -23.15
C ASN A 285 -16.51 -3.81 -22.73
N HIS A 286 -15.67 -4.17 -23.69
CA HIS A 286 -14.39 -4.83 -23.45
C HIS A 286 -13.39 -4.45 -24.55
N GLY A 287 -12.46 -3.53 -24.27
CA GLY A 287 -11.55 -2.99 -25.30
C GLY A 287 -10.75 -4.06 -26.04
N ARG A 288 -10.29 -5.09 -25.33
CA ARG A 288 -9.52 -6.21 -25.88
C ARG A 288 -10.29 -7.09 -26.87
N SER A 289 -11.61 -6.97 -26.95
CA SER A 289 -12.39 -7.67 -27.97
C SER A 289 -11.94 -7.34 -29.39
N LEU A 290 -11.25 -6.20 -29.60
CA LEU A 290 -10.61 -5.86 -30.87
C LEU A 290 -9.70 -6.98 -31.41
N GLU A 291 -9.09 -7.80 -30.55
CA GLU A 291 -8.28 -8.96 -30.91
C GLU A 291 -8.99 -9.91 -31.89
N PHE A 292 -10.30 -10.08 -31.73
CA PHE A 292 -11.10 -11.05 -32.47
C PHE A 292 -11.80 -10.47 -33.69
N ALA A 293 -11.73 -9.16 -33.89
CA ALA A 293 -12.28 -8.51 -35.07
C ALA A 293 -11.52 -8.89 -36.34
N SER A 294 -12.18 -8.79 -37.49
CA SER A 294 -11.51 -8.93 -38.79
C SER A 294 -10.42 -7.86 -38.99
N ASN A 295 -9.41 -8.16 -39.82
CA ASN A 295 -8.31 -7.22 -40.09
C ASN A 295 -8.79 -5.85 -40.60
N ASN A 296 -9.87 -5.82 -41.39
CA ASN A 296 -10.46 -4.58 -41.87
C ASN A 296 -11.00 -3.73 -40.71
N LEU A 297 -11.64 -4.36 -39.72
CA LEU A 297 -12.19 -3.67 -38.55
C LEU A 297 -11.11 -3.33 -37.50
N LYS A 298 -10.01 -4.08 -37.45
CA LYS A 298 -8.80 -3.70 -36.70
C LYS A 298 -8.13 -2.44 -37.26
N ASN A 299 -8.39 -2.11 -38.52
CA ASN A 299 -7.98 -0.87 -39.17
C ASN A 299 -9.09 0.22 -39.18
N ASP A 300 -10.21 -0.01 -38.49
CA ASP A 300 -11.24 1.02 -38.33
C ASP A 300 -10.86 1.95 -37.17
N LYS A 301 -10.60 3.21 -37.49
CA LYS A 301 -10.15 4.22 -36.53
C LYS A 301 -11.16 4.45 -35.39
N GLU A 302 -12.47 4.41 -35.64
CA GLU A 302 -13.48 4.60 -34.58
C GLU A 302 -13.47 3.44 -33.60
N ILE A 303 -13.39 2.21 -34.10
CA ILE A 303 -13.32 1.00 -33.26
C ILE A 303 -12.04 1.01 -32.43
N ALA A 304 -10.89 1.33 -33.04
CA ALA A 304 -9.62 1.42 -32.34
C ALA A 304 -9.64 2.50 -31.23
N LEU A 305 -10.19 3.68 -31.52
CA LEU A 305 -10.35 4.75 -30.52
C LEU A 305 -11.19 4.31 -29.32
N LEU A 306 -12.31 3.61 -29.56
CA LEU A 306 -13.14 3.08 -28.48
C LEU A 306 -12.41 1.99 -27.68
N ALA A 307 -11.64 1.13 -28.34
CA ALA A 307 -10.87 0.09 -27.69
C ALA A 307 -9.84 0.66 -26.71
N VAL A 308 -9.06 1.66 -27.16
CA VAL A 308 -8.03 2.29 -26.31
C VAL A 308 -8.60 3.15 -25.19
N GLN A 309 -9.77 3.76 -25.40
CA GLN A 309 -10.49 4.49 -24.35
C GLN A 309 -10.93 3.56 -23.22
N GLN A 310 -11.28 2.32 -23.54
CA GLN A 310 -11.68 1.32 -22.54
C GLN A 310 -10.45 0.69 -21.85
N ASP A 311 -9.44 0.28 -22.63
CA ASP A 311 -8.21 -0.34 -22.15
C ASP A 311 -7.06 0.04 -23.09
N GLY A 312 -6.18 0.94 -22.65
CA GLY A 312 -5.06 1.49 -23.43
C GLY A 312 -4.20 0.42 -24.16
N PRO A 313 -3.80 -0.67 -23.48
CA PRO A 313 -3.18 -1.85 -24.09
C PRO A 313 -3.88 -2.45 -25.32
N SER A 314 -5.19 -2.24 -25.50
CA SER A 314 -5.93 -2.76 -26.67
C SER A 314 -5.38 -2.25 -28.01
N LEU A 315 -4.56 -1.19 -27.99
CA LEU A 315 -3.81 -0.72 -29.17
C LEU A 315 -2.97 -1.84 -29.81
N GLU A 316 -2.52 -2.84 -29.03
CA GLU A 316 -1.81 -4.02 -29.54
C GLU A 316 -2.55 -4.73 -30.69
N PHE A 317 -3.88 -4.70 -30.66
CA PHE A 317 -4.72 -5.41 -31.61
C PHE A 317 -5.14 -4.58 -32.82
N ALA A 318 -4.86 -3.27 -32.81
CA ALA A 318 -5.10 -2.41 -33.96
C ALA A 318 -4.11 -2.71 -35.09
N SER A 319 -4.43 -2.26 -36.31
CA SER A 319 -3.49 -2.33 -37.44
C SER A 319 -2.20 -1.55 -37.17
N ASP A 320 -1.12 -1.91 -37.87
CA ASP A 320 0.14 -1.17 -37.78
C ASP A 320 -0.01 0.32 -38.16
N ASP A 321 -0.89 0.63 -39.11
CA ASP A 321 -1.23 2.00 -39.51
C ASP A 321 -1.82 2.79 -38.33
N LEU A 322 -2.77 2.20 -37.60
CA LEU A 322 -3.41 2.85 -36.45
C LEU A 322 -2.51 2.88 -35.21
N ARG A 323 -1.61 1.91 -35.05
CA ARG A 323 -0.53 1.96 -34.04
C ARG A 323 0.48 3.07 -34.32
N ASN A 324 0.54 3.54 -35.56
CA ASN A 324 1.31 4.70 -35.99
C ASN A 324 0.47 5.99 -36.10
N ASP A 325 -0.81 5.95 -35.72
CA ASP A 325 -1.66 7.15 -35.63
C ASP A 325 -1.41 7.86 -34.29
N LYS A 326 -0.92 9.10 -34.38
CA LYS A 326 -0.52 9.88 -33.21
C LYS A 326 -1.67 10.19 -32.25
N GLU A 327 -2.89 10.37 -32.74
CA GLU A 327 -4.07 10.65 -31.92
C GLU A 327 -4.43 9.42 -31.08
N ILE A 328 -4.48 8.25 -31.72
CA ILE A 328 -4.75 6.98 -31.04
C ILE A 328 -3.66 6.67 -30.03
N ALA A 329 -2.39 6.83 -30.42
CA ALA A 329 -1.25 6.61 -29.53
C ALA A 329 -1.30 7.51 -28.29
N LEU A 330 -1.62 8.81 -28.44
CA LEU A 330 -1.77 9.73 -27.32
C LEU A 330 -2.88 9.32 -26.37
N LEU A 331 -4.05 8.93 -26.89
CA LEU A 331 -5.16 8.44 -26.07
C LEU A 331 -4.80 7.16 -25.33
N ALA A 332 -4.14 6.22 -26.00
CA ALA A 332 -3.73 4.95 -25.40
C ALA A 332 -2.77 5.18 -24.21
N VAL A 333 -1.74 6.02 -24.37
CA VAL A 333 -0.77 6.29 -23.29
C VAL A 333 -1.33 7.17 -22.17
N GLN A 334 -2.33 8.00 -22.46
CA GLN A 334 -3.06 8.76 -21.43
C GLN A 334 -3.94 7.86 -20.59
N GLN A 335 -4.56 6.84 -21.19
CA GLN A 335 -5.33 5.85 -20.46
C GLN A 335 -4.41 4.95 -19.62
N ASP A 336 -3.37 4.38 -20.25
CA ASP A 336 -2.36 3.59 -19.55
C ASP A 336 -0.97 3.81 -20.18
N SER A 337 -0.07 4.39 -19.40
CA SER A 337 1.35 4.60 -19.74
C SER A 337 2.07 3.37 -20.31
N TRP A 338 1.67 2.16 -19.93
CA TRP A 338 2.25 0.92 -20.44
C TRP A 338 1.87 0.63 -21.89
N ALA A 339 0.82 1.27 -22.42
CA ALA A 339 0.42 1.17 -23.82
C ALA A 339 1.49 1.69 -24.79
N LEU A 340 2.46 2.48 -24.31
CA LEU A 340 3.60 2.94 -25.12
C LEU A 340 4.36 1.77 -25.77
N GLN A 341 4.36 0.57 -25.18
CA GLN A 341 5.01 -0.60 -25.77
C GLN A 341 4.35 -1.09 -27.08
N PHE A 342 3.08 -0.75 -27.29
CA PHE A 342 2.31 -1.17 -28.47
C PHE A 342 2.27 -0.12 -29.57
N VAL A 343 2.64 1.12 -29.25
CA VAL A 343 2.83 2.21 -30.21
C VAL A 343 3.95 1.85 -31.20
N SER A 344 3.82 2.32 -32.45
CA SER A 344 4.84 2.14 -33.49
C SER A 344 6.24 2.56 -33.03
N SER A 345 7.30 2.03 -33.65
CA SER A 345 8.68 2.49 -33.38
C SER A 345 8.84 4.00 -33.58
N ASP A 346 8.18 4.55 -34.60
CA ASP A 346 8.32 5.96 -34.99
C ASP A 346 7.72 6.87 -33.93
N LEU A 347 6.52 6.56 -33.45
CA LEU A 347 5.87 7.33 -32.38
C LEU A 347 6.46 7.06 -30.99
N ARG A 348 7.18 5.96 -30.77
CA ARG A 348 8.03 5.80 -29.59
C ARG A 348 9.27 6.71 -29.60
N GLY A 349 9.60 7.31 -30.75
CA GLY A 349 10.53 8.43 -30.90
C GLY A 349 9.85 9.81 -30.93
N ASP A 350 8.52 9.88 -30.89
CA ASP A 350 7.79 11.16 -30.78
C ASP A 350 7.82 11.65 -29.33
N LYS A 351 8.48 12.79 -29.13
CA LYS A 351 8.69 13.37 -27.79
C LYS A 351 7.38 13.68 -27.07
N GLN A 352 6.31 14.06 -27.77
CA GLN A 352 5.01 14.37 -27.17
C GLN A 352 4.31 13.09 -26.66
N VAL A 353 4.34 12.02 -27.45
CA VAL A 353 3.76 10.72 -27.07
C VAL A 353 4.50 10.15 -25.86
N VAL A 354 5.84 10.15 -25.91
CA VAL A 354 6.66 9.66 -24.79
C VAL A 354 6.46 10.51 -23.54
N PHE A 355 6.38 11.84 -23.65
CA PHE A 355 6.09 12.70 -22.50
C PHE A 355 4.77 12.38 -21.84
N ALA A 356 3.70 12.17 -22.61
CA ALA A 356 2.40 11.80 -22.07
C ALA A 356 2.51 10.51 -21.21
N ALA A 357 3.24 9.51 -21.70
CA ALA A 357 3.45 8.26 -20.97
C ALA A 357 4.31 8.43 -19.71
N VAL A 358 5.48 9.09 -19.82
CA VAL A 358 6.41 9.22 -18.67
C VAL A 358 5.89 10.15 -17.59
N ASN A 359 5.05 11.14 -17.92
CA ASN A 359 4.38 12.00 -16.94
C ASN A 359 3.40 11.23 -16.05
N GLN A 360 2.76 10.18 -16.56
CA GLN A 360 1.88 9.32 -15.76
C GLN A 360 2.69 8.28 -14.96
N ASN A 361 3.73 7.71 -15.58
CA ASN A 361 4.57 6.69 -14.95
C ASN A 361 5.97 6.69 -15.55
N GLY A 362 6.97 7.14 -14.79
CA GLY A 362 8.35 7.23 -15.26
C GLY A 362 8.94 5.93 -15.82
N ASN A 363 8.46 4.76 -15.39
CA ASN A 363 8.94 3.48 -15.93
C ASN A 363 8.56 3.24 -17.41
N ALA A 364 7.62 4.02 -17.97
CA ALA A 364 7.29 3.97 -19.39
C ALA A 364 8.50 4.32 -20.28
N LEU A 365 9.51 5.02 -19.76
CA LEU A 365 10.78 5.31 -20.44
C LEU A 365 11.44 4.07 -21.03
N LYS A 366 11.20 2.88 -20.44
CA LYS A 366 11.64 1.58 -20.97
C LYS A 366 11.32 1.38 -22.46
N TYR A 367 10.17 1.88 -22.92
CA TYR A 367 9.67 1.66 -24.28
C TYR A 367 9.97 2.79 -25.26
N ALA A 368 10.45 3.94 -24.78
CA ALA A 368 10.86 5.04 -25.62
C ALA A 368 12.02 4.64 -26.56
N SER A 369 12.22 5.40 -27.63
CA SER A 369 13.38 5.24 -28.51
C SER A 369 14.69 5.47 -27.73
N GLU A 370 15.80 4.95 -28.25
CA GLU A 370 17.11 5.17 -27.64
C GLU A 370 17.50 6.65 -27.63
N GLU A 371 17.08 7.41 -28.65
CA GLU A 371 17.25 8.86 -28.71
C GLU A 371 16.55 9.56 -27.54
N LEU A 372 15.31 9.19 -27.22
CA LEU A 372 14.55 9.81 -26.13
C LEU A 372 14.94 9.27 -24.75
N LYS A 373 15.51 8.06 -24.66
CA LYS A 373 16.20 7.59 -23.44
C LYS A 373 17.49 8.36 -23.15
N ASN A 374 18.01 9.08 -24.15
CA ASN A 374 19.14 9.98 -24.03
C ASN A 374 18.71 11.47 -23.98
N ASP A 375 17.43 11.78 -24.20
CA ASP A 375 16.92 13.14 -24.07
C ASP A 375 16.80 13.51 -22.60
N ARG A 376 17.60 14.50 -22.20
CA ARG A 376 17.73 14.92 -20.81
C ARG A 376 16.40 15.37 -20.20
N GLU A 377 15.55 16.04 -20.97
CA GLU A 377 14.27 16.55 -20.48
C GLU A 377 13.29 15.40 -20.22
N VAL A 378 13.18 14.46 -21.17
CA VAL A 378 12.35 13.26 -21.04
C VAL A 378 12.80 12.41 -19.85
N VAL A 379 14.11 12.19 -19.71
CA VAL A 379 14.65 11.39 -18.60
C VAL A 379 14.44 12.09 -17.27
N LEU A 380 14.63 13.41 -17.18
CA LEU A 380 14.35 14.18 -15.96
C LEU A 380 12.88 14.02 -15.54
N THR A 381 11.95 14.19 -16.48
CA THR A 381 10.53 13.95 -16.22
C THR A 381 10.28 12.52 -15.72
N ALA A 382 10.86 11.50 -16.35
CA ALA A 382 10.70 10.12 -15.91
C ALA A 382 11.23 9.89 -14.47
N VAL A 383 12.42 10.39 -14.14
CA VAL A 383 13.03 10.17 -12.82
C VAL A 383 12.34 10.96 -11.71
N THR A 384 11.73 12.11 -12.02
CA THR A 384 10.89 12.84 -11.06
C THR A 384 9.62 12.08 -10.70
N GLN A 385 9.01 11.35 -11.65
CA GLN A 385 7.85 10.50 -11.36
C GLN A 385 8.26 9.25 -10.58
N LYS A 386 9.30 8.54 -11.05
CA LYS A 386 9.85 7.35 -10.39
C LYS A 386 11.35 7.30 -10.55
N GLY A 387 12.10 7.43 -9.45
CA GLY A 387 13.56 7.40 -9.47
C GLY A 387 14.15 6.15 -10.13
N PHE A 388 13.48 5.00 -10.02
CA PHE A 388 13.92 3.76 -10.68
C PHE A 388 13.85 3.77 -12.22
N SER A 389 13.19 4.76 -12.83
CA SER A 389 13.18 4.91 -14.29
C SER A 389 14.56 5.17 -14.87
N LEU A 390 15.51 5.68 -14.07
CA LEU A 390 16.90 5.90 -14.47
C LEU A 390 17.56 4.64 -15.07
N CYS A 391 17.16 3.45 -14.62
CA CYS A 391 17.68 2.19 -15.15
C CYS A 391 17.41 2.00 -16.64
N PHE A 392 16.34 2.61 -17.15
CA PHE A 392 15.94 2.58 -18.55
C PHE A 392 16.55 3.72 -19.38
N ALA A 393 17.18 4.71 -18.74
CA ALA A 393 17.88 5.76 -19.44
C ALA A 393 19.19 5.26 -20.06
N SER A 394 19.72 6.05 -21.00
CA SER A 394 21.02 5.80 -21.63
C SER A 394 22.16 5.79 -20.60
N ASN A 395 23.31 5.23 -20.97
CA ASN A 395 24.51 5.28 -20.13
C ASN A 395 25.00 6.72 -19.89
N GLU A 396 24.79 7.63 -20.83
CA GLU A 396 25.14 9.04 -20.67
C GLU A 396 24.25 9.74 -19.64
N MET A 397 22.94 9.46 -19.64
CA MET A 397 22.04 10.01 -18.63
C MET A 397 22.28 9.43 -17.23
N LYS A 398 22.79 8.20 -17.14
CA LYS A 398 23.27 7.59 -15.87
C LYS A 398 24.56 8.22 -15.33
N LYS A 399 25.23 9.06 -16.13
CA LYS A 399 26.40 9.87 -15.74
C LYS A 399 26.05 11.36 -15.56
N ASP A 400 24.86 11.80 -15.98
CA ASP A 400 24.41 13.17 -15.70
C ASP A 400 24.13 13.30 -14.20
N ARG A 401 25.02 14.01 -13.50
CA ARG A 401 24.97 14.20 -12.05
C ARG A 401 23.62 14.74 -11.58
N GLN A 402 23.02 15.68 -12.31
CA GLN A 402 21.75 16.29 -11.91
C GLN A 402 20.59 15.33 -12.09
N VAL A 403 20.57 14.56 -13.20
CA VAL A 403 19.57 13.51 -13.43
C VAL A 403 19.65 12.45 -12.34
N VAL A 404 20.87 11.98 -12.03
CA VAL A 404 21.12 10.98 -10.99
C VAL A 404 20.68 11.49 -9.62
N LEU A 405 21.05 12.72 -9.26
CA LEU A 405 20.67 13.31 -7.98
C LEU A 405 19.14 13.41 -7.85
N THR A 406 18.44 13.84 -8.91
CA THR A 406 16.97 13.86 -8.93
C THR A 406 16.38 12.46 -8.76
N ALA A 407 16.92 11.46 -9.45
CA ALA A 407 16.45 10.07 -9.34
C ALA A 407 16.61 9.50 -7.93
N VAL A 408 17.75 9.77 -7.31
CA VAL A 408 18.08 9.31 -5.95
C VAL A 408 17.22 10.02 -4.91
N LYS A 409 17.02 11.35 -5.04
CA LYS A 409 16.08 12.12 -4.21
C LYS A 409 14.66 11.54 -4.26
N GLN A 410 14.22 11.13 -5.44
CA GLN A 410 12.90 10.52 -5.59
C GLN A 410 12.84 9.10 -5.01
N GLN A 411 13.90 8.31 -5.18
CA GLN A 411 13.94 6.93 -4.70
C GLN A 411 15.40 6.46 -4.51
N GLY A 412 15.88 6.35 -3.27
CA GLY A 412 17.27 6.01 -2.94
C GLY A 412 17.76 4.69 -3.56
N ARG A 413 16.85 3.73 -3.79
CA ARG A 413 17.13 2.47 -4.51
C ARG A 413 17.50 2.67 -5.99
N ALA A 414 17.41 3.87 -6.54
CA ALA A 414 17.92 4.22 -7.86
C ALA A 414 19.46 4.15 -7.95
N LEU A 415 20.17 4.19 -6.81
CA LEU A 415 21.63 4.05 -6.73
C LEU A 415 22.16 2.80 -7.44
N ARG A 416 21.38 1.71 -7.56
CA ARG A 416 21.82 0.51 -8.30
C ARG A 416 21.93 0.71 -9.82
N CYS A 417 21.37 1.80 -10.35
CA CYS A 417 21.30 2.07 -11.79
C CYS A 417 22.22 3.20 -12.25
N ILE A 418 22.92 3.84 -11.31
CA ILE A 418 23.86 4.92 -11.61
C ILE A 418 25.19 4.32 -12.09
N HIS A 419 25.93 5.09 -12.89
CA HIS A 419 27.29 4.71 -13.28
C HIS A 419 28.23 4.67 -12.07
N ASP A 420 29.21 3.75 -12.07
CA ASP A 420 30.08 3.50 -10.92
C ASP A 420 30.86 4.74 -10.45
N GLU A 421 31.23 5.61 -11.39
CA GLU A 421 31.92 6.88 -11.10
C GLU A 421 31.14 7.80 -10.15
N LEU A 422 29.81 7.80 -10.23
CA LEU A 422 28.96 8.65 -9.38
C LEU A 422 28.54 7.96 -8.07
N LYS A 423 28.82 6.66 -7.90
CA LYS A 423 28.51 5.95 -6.64
C LYS A 423 29.29 6.45 -5.44
N SER A 424 30.41 7.10 -5.68
CA SER A 424 31.22 7.72 -4.63
C SER A 424 30.99 9.23 -4.50
N ASP A 425 29.96 9.80 -5.16
CA ASP A 425 29.64 11.22 -5.00
C ASP A 425 29.09 11.48 -3.58
N PRO A 426 29.68 12.40 -2.80
CA PRO A 426 29.27 12.67 -1.42
C PRO A 426 27.82 13.15 -1.29
N GLU A 427 27.34 13.95 -2.26
CA GLU A 427 25.99 14.51 -2.21
C GLU A 427 24.94 13.45 -2.54
N ILE A 428 25.21 12.61 -3.54
CA ILE A 428 24.36 11.47 -3.90
C ILE A 428 24.24 10.50 -2.73
N LEU A 429 25.36 10.11 -2.12
CA LEU A 429 25.36 9.18 -1.00
C LEU A 429 24.69 9.76 0.25
N PHE A 430 24.89 11.05 0.52
CA PHE A 430 24.18 11.72 1.61
C PHE A 430 22.66 11.60 1.46
N GLU A 431 22.13 11.83 0.25
CA GLU A 431 20.70 11.72 -0.03
C GLU A 431 20.18 10.28 0.13
N VAL A 432 20.94 9.28 -0.32
CA VAL A 432 20.59 7.86 -0.14
C VAL A 432 20.51 7.51 1.34
N ILE A 433 21.52 7.89 2.13
CA ILE A 433 21.60 7.63 3.57
C ILE A 433 20.45 8.31 4.31
N GLN A 434 20.04 9.50 3.87
CA GLN A 434 18.90 10.23 4.45
C GLN A 434 17.58 9.45 4.33
N GLN A 435 17.40 8.67 3.26
CA GLN A 435 16.20 7.85 3.07
C GLN A 435 16.30 6.48 3.74
N ASP A 436 17.49 5.89 3.76
CA ASP A 436 17.77 4.61 4.42
C ASP A 436 19.18 4.62 5.03
N ALA A 437 19.21 4.79 6.36
CA ALA A 437 20.44 4.88 7.13
C ALA A 437 21.31 3.61 7.02
N THR A 438 20.74 2.44 6.70
CA THR A 438 21.50 1.19 6.59
C THR A 438 22.43 1.18 5.36
N LEU A 439 22.13 2.00 4.35
CA LEU A 439 22.93 2.10 3.12
C LEU A 439 24.27 2.81 3.31
N VAL A 440 24.54 3.35 4.51
CA VAL A 440 25.88 3.84 4.88
C VAL A 440 26.96 2.78 4.66
N GLN A 441 26.62 1.49 4.76
CA GLN A 441 27.53 0.36 4.51
C GLN A 441 28.05 0.30 3.06
N GLN A 442 27.38 0.98 2.12
CA GLN A 442 27.78 1.05 0.72
C GLN A 442 28.75 2.22 0.43
N THR A 443 29.00 3.06 1.44
CA THR A 443 29.92 4.20 1.35
C THR A 443 31.37 3.71 1.21
N SER A 444 32.16 4.35 0.36
CA SER A 444 33.58 4.02 0.22
C SER A 444 34.36 4.38 1.49
N LYS A 445 35.44 3.64 1.77
CA LYS A 445 36.34 3.94 2.90
C LYS A 445 36.86 5.38 2.85
N TYR A 446 37.11 5.90 1.64
CA TYR A 446 37.56 7.28 1.42
C TYR A 446 36.58 8.31 2.00
N LEU A 447 35.28 8.16 1.74
CA LEU A 447 34.25 9.04 2.29
C LEU A 447 34.05 8.87 3.79
N LEU A 448 34.24 7.65 4.31
CA LEU A 448 34.24 7.40 5.75
C LEU A 448 35.50 7.94 6.46
N SER A 449 36.48 8.44 5.71
CA SER A 449 37.60 9.24 6.24
C SER A 449 37.34 10.75 6.17
N ASP A 450 36.27 11.21 5.52
CA ASP A 450 35.90 12.62 5.46
C ASP A 450 35.13 13.04 6.72
N ARG A 451 35.80 13.82 7.57
CA ARG A 451 35.26 14.33 8.83
C ARG A 451 34.00 15.16 8.67
N GLN A 452 33.89 15.96 7.60
CA GLN A 452 32.69 16.78 7.36
C GLN A 452 31.52 15.89 6.94
N PHE A 453 31.78 14.92 6.07
CA PHE A 453 30.77 13.95 5.66
C PHE A 453 30.26 13.14 6.85
N LEU A 454 31.16 12.62 7.69
CA LEU A 454 30.82 11.88 8.92
C LEU A 454 29.91 12.69 9.84
N LEU A 455 30.25 13.95 10.14
CA LEU A 455 29.40 14.81 10.97
C LEU A 455 28.02 15.04 10.34
N LYS A 456 27.95 15.15 9.00
CA LYS A 456 26.71 15.35 8.27
C LYS A 456 25.76 14.14 8.35
N ILE A 457 26.30 12.92 8.31
CA ILE A 457 25.51 11.66 8.38
C ILE A 457 25.33 11.14 9.81
N ALA A 458 26.10 11.63 10.78
CA ALA A 458 26.00 11.26 12.19
C ALA A 458 24.57 11.40 12.74
N LYS A 459 23.90 12.49 12.36
CA LYS A 459 22.52 12.78 12.73
C LYS A 459 21.46 11.87 12.12
N ILE A 460 21.84 11.04 11.15
CA ILE A 460 20.94 10.14 10.42
C ILE A 460 21.21 8.69 10.83
N VAL A 461 22.48 8.30 10.87
CA VAL A 461 22.91 6.91 11.11
C VAL A 461 23.02 6.59 12.60
N GLY A 462 23.32 7.59 13.43
CA GLY A 462 23.48 7.40 14.88
C GLY A 462 24.68 6.52 15.25
N HIS A 463 24.54 5.76 16.33
CA HIS A 463 25.62 4.93 16.89
C HIS A 463 26.16 3.87 15.93
N SER A 464 25.37 3.39 14.97
CA SER A 464 25.81 2.43 13.95
C SER A 464 26.94 2.96 13.07
N LEU A 465 27.15 4.28 13.03
CA LEU A 465 28.26 4.89 12.30
C LEU A 465 29.62 4.52 12.92
N LEU A 466 29.69 4.38 14.25
CA LEU A 466 30.94 4.17 14.99
C LEU A 466 31.63 2.86 14.61
N SER A 467 30.87 1.83 14.24
CA SER A 467 31.44 0.53 13.81
C SER A 467 31.96 0.52 12.37
N LEU A 468 31.68 1.57 11.59
CA LEU A 468 32.03 1.66 10.16
C LEU A 468 33.23 2.57 9.91
N ILE A 469 33.63 3.37 10.90
CA ILE A 469 34.69 4.36 10.77
C ILE A 469 36.07 3.68 10.71
N PRO A 470 36.96 4.05 9.76
CA PRO A 470 38.31 3.52 9.68
C PRO A 470 39.16 3.83 10.92
N THR A 471 40.13 2.96 11.20
CA THR A 471 41.00 3.05 12.40
C THR A 471 41.77 4.37 12.48
N GLU A 472 42.08 4.98 11.34
CA GLU A 472 42.79 6.25 11.24
C GLU A 472 41.98 7.41 11.86
N ILE A 473 40.65 7.35 11.77
CA ILE A 473 39.75 8.36 12.34
C ILE A 473 39.45 8.04 13.81
N THR A 474 39.34 6.76 14.18
CA THR A 474 39.06 6.36 15.56
C THR A 474 40.21 6.69 16.52
N ASN A 475 41.43 6.89 16.01
CA ASN A 475 42.60 7.31 16.80
C ASN A 475 42.64 8.83 17.07
N ASP A 476 41.72 9.61 16.49
CA ASP A 476 41.57 11.04 16.77
C ASP A 476 40.51 11.23 17.86
N ASP A 477 40.96 11.22 19.13
CA ASP A 477 40.09 11.32 20.31
C ASP A 477 39.25 12.61 20.29
N GLU A 478 39.80 13.73 19.83
CA GLU A 478 39.10 15.02 19.77
C GLU A 478 37.95 14.95 18.76
N PHE A 479 38.20 14.39 17.58
CA PHE A 479 37.16 14.21 16.57
C PHE A 479 36.10 13.20 17.00
N MET A 480 36.50 12.09 17.65
CA MET A 480 35.56 11.07 18.12
C MET A 480 34.63 11.59 19.22
N VAL A 481 35.11 12.46 20.12
CA VAL A 481 34.26 13.18 21.08
C VAL A 481 33.25 14.05 20.35
N LYS A 482 33.70 14.87 19.40
CA LYS A 482 32.82 15.75 18.61
C LYS A 482 31.76 14.97 17.84
N LEU A 483 32.13 13.85 17.21
CA LEU A 483 31.21 12.99 16.48
C LEU A 483 30.17 12.35 17.41
N THR A 484 30.62 11.87 18.58
CA THR A 484 29.75 11.25 19.58
C THR A 484 28.76 12.26 20.14
N ASP A 485 29.18 13.49 20.39
CA ASP A 485 28.30 14.58 20.83
C ASP A 485 27.27 14.95 19.76
N GLU A 486 27.63 14.93 18.49
CA GLU A 486 26.69 15.16 17.38
C GLU A 486 25.63 14.03 17.29
N ILE A 487 26.04 12.77 17.46
CA ILE A 487 25.14 11.61 17.52
C ILE A 487 24.14 11.77 18.69
N LYS A 488 24.64 12.15 19.87
CA LYS A 488 23.81 12.38 21.06
C LYS A 488 22.82 13.52 20.86
N ARG A 489 23.28 14.67 20.34
CA ARG A 489 22.42 15.83 20.01
C ARG A 489 21.31 15.49 19.01
N SER A 490 21.54 14.50 18.16
CA SER A 490 20.59 14.02 17.16
C SER A 490 19.57 13.01 17.72
N GLY A 491 19.60 12.71 19.02
CA GLY A 491 18.63 11.88 19.71
C GLY A 491 18.93 10.37 19.70
N PHE A 492 20.10 9.97 19.17
CA PHE A 492 20.60 8.59 19.30
C PHE A 492 21.34 8.47 20.62
N VAL A 493 20.69 7.81 21.58
CA VAL A 493 21.12 7.72 22.96
C VAL A 493 21.15 6.23 23.33
N SER A 494 22.34 5.65 23.46
CA SER A 494 22.52 4.21 23.76
C SER A 494 21.98 3.83 25.14
N GLU A 495 22.00 4.77 26.09
CA GLU A 495 21.33 4.74 27.39
C GLU A 495 20.95 6.18 27.75
N TYR A 496 19.70 6.44 28.16
CA TYR A 496 19.34 7.75 28.70
C TYR A 496 20.23 7.99 29.92
N SER A 497 21.30 8.78 29.75
CA SER A 497 22.00 9.31 30.92
C SER A 497 20.98 10.18 31.68
N ALA A 498 21.05 10.12 33.00
CA ALA A 498 20.17 10.92 33.84
C ALA A 498 20.21 12.40 33.45
N GLU A 499 21.38 12.91 33.01
CA GLU A 499 21.54 14.29 32.57
C GLU A 499 20.73 14.61 31.30
N LEU A 500 20.69 13.71 30.31
CA LEU A 500 20.03 14.00 29.03
C LEU A 500 18.50 13.87 29.14
N TYR A 501 18.01 12.98 30.03
CA TYR A 501 16.60 12.96 30.42
C TYR A 501 16.22 14.26 31.14
N GLN A 502 17.10 14.76 32.00
CA GLN A 502 16.91 16.00 32.74
C GLN A 502 16.92 17.21 31.80
N GLU A 503 17.89 17.36 30.90
CA GLU A 503 17.91 18.42 29.87
C GLU A 503 16.68 18.39 28.95
N ARG A 504 16.19 17.20 28.57
CA ARG A 504 14.97 17.09 27.73
C ARG A 504 13.73 17.47 28.52
N MET A 505 13.64 17.06 29.78
CA MET A 505 12.58 17.48 30.70
C MET A 505 12.62 19.00 30.91
N GLU A 506 13.82 19.57 31.02
CA GLU A 506 14.02 21.00 31.11
C GLU A 506 13.56 21.69 29.82
N HIS A 507 14.08 21.32 28.63
CA HIS A 507 13.76 22.01 27.39
C HIS A 507 12.31 21.85 26.88
N PHE A 508 11.69 20.66 26.99
CA PHE A 508 10.33 20.44 26.48
C PHE A 508 9.22 20.85 27.45
N TYR A 509 9.51 20.91 28.76
CA TYR A 509 8.50 21.21 29.78
C TYR A 509 8.73 22.55 30.51
N TYR A 510 9.88 23.23 30.36
CA TYR A 510 10.08 24.59 30.89
C TYR A 510 9.08 25.62 30.34
N GLY A 511 8.53 25.41 29.13
CA GLY A 511 7.56 26.34 28.55
C GLY A 511 6.16 26.32 29.21
N VAL A 512 5.84 25.30 30.01
CA VAL A 512 4.52 25.14 30.65
C VAL A 512 4.64 25.06 32.18
N TYR A 513 5.85 24.94 32.70
CA TYR A 513 6.11 24.63 34.10
C TYR A 513 7.17 25.57 34.67
N LEU A 514 6.67 26.70 35.22
CA LEU A 514 7.37 27.60 36.16
C LEU A 514 8.35 28.59 35.53
N GLY A 515 8.15 29.87 35.88
CA GLY A 515 8.95 31.01 35.42
C GLY A 515 10.39 31.00 35.93
N SER A 516 11.22 31.70 35.18
CA SER A 516 12.65 31.99 35.40
C SER A 516 13.09 32.05 36.87
N ILE A 517 14.06 31.21 37.25
CA ILE A 517 14.88 31.43 38.45
C ILE A 517 16.21 32.06 38.02
N LEU A 518 16.47 33.23 38.62
CA LEU A 518 17.71 34.00 38.55
C LEU A 518 18.91 33.15 38.98
N VAL A 519 19.85 32.94 38.05
CA VAL A 519 21.20 32.48 38.39
C VAL A 519 21.92 33.62 39.10
N LYS A 520 22.07 33.53 40.42
CA LYS A 520 23.16 34.24 41.12
C LYS A 520 24.40 33.34 41.11
N ARG A 521 25.36 33.69 40.26
CA ARG A 521 26.77 33.33 40.45
C ARG A 521 27.25 34.00 41.74
N ASN A 522 27.98 33.25 42.57
CA ASN A 522 29.04 33.79 43.41
C ASN A 522 30.07 32.67 43.62
N ASP A 523 31.30 32.98 43.18
CA ASP A 523 32.64 32.48 43.48
C ASP A 523 32.86 31.09 44.07
#